data_AF-A0A9D6STX7-F1
#
_entry.id   AF-A0A9D6STX7-F1
#
_cell.length_a   1.000
_cell.length_b   1.000
_cell.length_c   1.000
_cell.angle_alpha   90.00
_cell.angle_beta   90.00
_cell.angle_gamma   90.00
#
_symmetry.space_group_name_H-M   'P 1'
#
loop_
_entity.id
_entity.type
_entity.pdbx_description
1 polymer ?
#
loop_
_entity_poly.entity_id
_entity_poly.type
_entity_poly.pdbx_seq_one_letter_code
_entity_poly.pdbx_strand_id
1 'polypeptide(L)' 'GRDLLVVEGIPMWSCAHCGESYFTAQTMHELERIKALRKSVAVRKPVSVAEFHRASA' A
#
# COMPACT_ATOMS: atom_id res chain seq x y z
N GLY A 1 -7.26 10.05 4.31
CA GLY A 1 -8.21 10.55 5.31
C GLY A 1 -9.35 9.56 5.51
N ARG A 2 -9.86 9.43 6.75
CA ARG A 2 -10.93 8.53 7.28
C ARG A 2 -10.92 7.04 6.90
N ASP A 3 -10.71 6.68 5.64
CA ASP A 3 -10.70 5.33 5.10
C ASP A 3 -9.29 4.83 4.71
N LEU A 4 -8.25 5.53 5.16
CA LEU A 4 -6.87 5.17 4.85
C LEU A 4 -6.52 3.83 5.51
N LEU A 5 -6.11 2.86 4.71
CA LEU A 5 -5.56 1.59 5.16
C LEU A 5 -4.10 1.52 4.72
N VAL A 6 -3.19 1.42 5.70
CA VAL A 6 -1.77 1.18 5.45
C VAL A 6 -1.53 -0.32 5.50
N VAL A 7 -0.96 -0.88 4.43
CA VAL A 7 -0.56 -2.29 4.36
C VAL A 7 0.96 -2.33 4.26
N GLU A 8 1.60 -2.87 5.28
CA GLU A 8 3.07 -2.96 5.39
C GLU A 8 3.56 -4.32 4.87
N GLY A 9 4.82 -4.41 4.40
CA GLY A 9 5.47 -5.68 4.07
C GLY A 9 5.02 -6.37 2.77
N ILE A 10 4.50 -5.62 1.80
CA ILE A 10 4.08 -6.17 0.50
C ILE A 10 5.32 -6.52 -0.34
N PRO A 11 5.48 -7.77 -0.82
CA PRO A 11 6.62 -8.15 -1.64
C PRO A 11 6.50 -7.55 -3.05
N MET A 12 7.37 -6.60 -3.37
CA MET A 12 7.49 -5.99 -4.69
C MET A 12 8.61 -6.67 -5.49
N TRP A 13 8.35 -6.91 -6.77
CA TRP A 13 9.32 -7.43 -7.71
C TRP A 13 9.75 -6.33 -8.66
N SER A 14 11.04 -6.23 -8.94
CA SER A 14 11.57 -5.27 -9.90
C SER A 14 12.29 -6.01 -11.02
N CYS A 15 11.91 -5.70 -12.26
CA CYS A 15 12.60 -6.23 -13.43
C CYS A 15 13.91 -5.47 -13.65
N ALA A 16 15.04 -6.17 -13.58
CA ALA A 16 16.35 -5.56 -13.83
C ALA A 16 16.55 -5.10 -15.29
N HIS A 17 15.72 -5.57 -16.22
CA HIS A 17 15.87 -5.28 -17.64
C HIS A 17 15.14 -4.00 -18.08
N CYS A 18 13.93 -3.75 -17.59
CA CYS A 18 13.13 -2.57 -17.95
C CYS A 18 12.92 -1.58 -16.80
N GLY A 19 13.27 -1.95 -15.56
CA GLY A 19 13.05 -1.11 -14.37
C GLY A 19 11.61 -1.11 -13.86
N GLU A 20 10.70 -1.84 -14.50
CA GLU A 20 9.32 -1.95 -14.04
C GLU A 20 9.24 -2.68 -12.72
N SER A 21 8.37 -2.21 -11.83
CA SER A 21 8.08 -2.87 -10.57
C SER A 21 6.65 -3.39 -10.56
N TYR A 22 6.48 -4.65 -10.19
CA TYR A 22 5.22 -5.37 -10.27
C TYR A 22 4.95 -6.18 -9.00
N PHE A 23 3.68 -6.50 -8.80
CA PHE A 23 3.22 -7.43 -7.77
C PHE A 23 2.74 -8.70 -8.43
N THR A 24 2.85 -9.82 -7.73
CA THR A 24 2.30 -11.10 -8.24
C THR A 24 0.78 -11.09 -8.15
N ALA A 25 0.11 -11.92 -8.97
CA ALA A 25 -1.34 -12.10 -8.88
C ALA A 25 -1.79 -12.53 -7.47
N GLN A 26 -1.04 -13.43 -6.83
CA GLN A 26 -1.30 -13.86 -5.46
C GLN A 26 -1.24 -12.69 -4.47
N THR A 27 -0.22 -11.83 -4.57
CA THR A 27 -0.09 -10.63 -3.74
C THR A 27 -1.29 -9.70 -3.94
N MET A 28 -1.71 -9.48 -5.18
CA MET A 28 -2.87 -8.63 -5.49
C MET A 28 -4.18 -9.19 -4.94
N HIS A 29 -4.41 -10.51 -5.04
CA HIS A 29 -5.58 -11.15 -4.45
C HIS A 29 -5.62 -10.99 -2.93
N GLU A 30 -4.48 -11.12 -2.25
CA GLU A 30 -4.41 -10.94 -0.81
C GLU A 30 -4.66 -9.47 -0.41
N LEU A 31 -4.18 -8.50 -1.19
CA LEU A 31 -4.50 -7.09 -0.97
C LEU A 31 -6.00 -6.80 -1.08
N GLU A 32 -6.69 -7.43 -2.04
CA GLU A 32 -8.14 -7.30 -2.15
C GLU A 32 -8.88 -7.94 -0.97
N ARG A 33 -8.41 -9.11 -0.49
CA ARG A 33 -8.95 -9.74 0.72
C ARG A 33 -8.78 -8.83 1.95
N ILE A 34 -7.60 -8.23 2.11
CA ILE A 34 -7.31 -7.28 3.21
C ILE A 34 -8.20 -6.05 3.13
N LYS A 35 -8.39 -5.47 1.95
CA LYS A 35 -9.29 -4.32 1.74
C LYS A 35 -10.74 -4.68 2.12
N ALA A 36 -11.23 -5.82 1.66
CA ALA A 36 -12.60 -6.28 1.95
C ALA A 36 -12.83 -6.52 3.45
N LEU A 37 -11.82 -7.08 4.12
CA LEU A 37 -11.88 -7.44 5.54
C LEU A 37 -11.25 -6.39 6.46
N ARG A 38 -11.03 -5.15 6.00
CA ARG A 38 -10.28 -4.12 6.73
C ARG A 38 -10.75 -3.90 8.17
N LYS A 39 -12.04 -4.10 8.47
CA LYS A 39 -12.58 -3.93 9.83
C LYS A 39 -12.16 -5.05 10.80
N SER A 40 -11.86 -6.24 10.30
CA SER A 40 -11.48 -7.40 11.11
C SER A 40 -9.98 -7.66 11.13
N VAL A 41 -9.27 -7.32 10.05
CA VAL A 41 -7.81 -7.60 9.95
C VAL A 41 -6.92 -6.40 10.27
N ALA A 42 -7.42 -5.16 10.19
CA ALA A 42 -6.59 -3.99 10.44
C ALA A 42 -6.44 -3.72 11.95
N VAL A 43 -5.21 -3.48 12.37
CA VAL A 43 -4.87 -3.06 13.72
C VAL A 43 -4.72 -1.54 13.75
N ARG A 44 -5.24 -0.88 14.80
CA ARG A 44 -5.05 0.56 15.00
C ARG A 44 -3.60 0.83 15.41
N LYS A 45 -2.86 1.53 14.54
CA LYS A 45 -1.48 1.97 14.77
C LYS A 45 -1.36 3.44 14.36
N PRO A 46 -0.75 4.32 15.19
CA PRO A 46 -0.47 5.68 14.77
C PRO A 46 0.60 5.65 13.66
N VAL A 47 0.34 6.34 12.55
CA VAL A 47 1.26 6.43 11.42
C VAL A 47 1.42 7.90 11.05
N SER A 48 2.67 8.37 10.99
CA SER A 48 2.98 9.71 10.50
C SER A 48 2.67 9.81 9.00
N VAL A 49 1.91 10.82 8.61
CA VAL A 49 1.54 11.07 7.21
C VAL A 49 2.04 12.46 6.85
N ALA A 50 2.74 12.58 5.72
CA ALA A 50 3.13 13.86 5.17
C ALA A 50 2.02 14.39 4.24
N GLU A 51 1.75 15.69 4.32
CA GLU A 51 0.90 16.37 3.35
C GLU A 51 1.75 16.88 2.18
N PHE A 52 1.24 16.70 0.96
CA PHE A 52 1.89 17.24 -0.22
C PHE A 52 1.60 18.73 -0.33
N HIS A 53 2.63 19.57 -0.21
CA HIS A 53 2.56 20.99 -0.52
C HIS A 53 3.31 21.23 -1.83
N ARG A 54 2.62 21.80 -2.83
CA ARG A 54 3.27 22.22 -4.07
C ARG A 54 4.23 23.35 -3.73
N ALA A 55 5.48 23.29 -4.20
CA ALA A 55 6.42 24.38 -4.04
C ALA A 55 5.84 25.64 -4.71
N SER A 56 5.58 26.68 -3.92
CA SER A 56 5.30 28.01 -4.45
C SER A 56 6.54 28.48 -5.20
N ALA A 57 6.36 28.86 -6.46
CA ALA A 57 7.42 29.44 -7.30
C ALA A 57 7.84 30.82 -6.78
#